data_AF-A0A942AA45-F1
#
_entry.id   AF-A0A942AA45-F1
#
_cell.length_a   1.000
_cell.length_b   1.000
_cell.length_c   1.000
_cell.angle_alpha   90.00
_cell.angle_beta   90.00
_cell.angle_gamma   90.00
#
_symmetry.space_group_name_H-M   'P 1'
#
loop_
_entity.id
_entity.type
_entity.pdbx_description
1 polymer ?
#
loop_
_entity_poly.entity_id
_entity_poly.type
_entity_poly.pdbx_seq_one_letter_code
_entity_poly.pdbx_strand_id
1 'polypeptide(L)' 'MRPLKKKVSITLDEDVIEKIRLFAEETDRSFSQYINLLLRKHISAREARDEAKSDE' A
#
# COMPACT_ATOMS: atom_id res chain seq x y z
N MET A 1 -8.70 -23.54 -0.09
CA MET A 1 -8.56 -22.15 -0.56
C MET A 1 -7.10 -21.75 -0.50
N ARG A 2 -6.50 -21.21 -1.56
CA ARG A 2 -5.18 -20.57 -1.46
C ARG A 2 -5.31 -19.42 -0.45
N PRO A 3 -4.39 -19.23 0.51
CA PRO A 3 -4.48 -18.12 1.44
C PRO A 3 -4.49 -16.81 0.65
N LEU A 4 -5.57 -16.03 0.81
CA LEU A 4 -5.85 -14.84 -0.01
C LEU A 4 -4.81 -13.72 0.17
N LYS A 5 -4.06 -13.75 1.27
CA LYS A 5 -3.00 -12.77 1.58
C LYS A 5 -1.82 -13.49 2.23
N LYS A 6 -0.60 -13.13 1.83
CA LYS A 6 0.64 -13.55 2.50
C LYS A 6 1.05 -12.47 3.50
N LYS A 7 1.52 -12.87 4.69
CA LYS A 7 2.12 -11.95 5.65
C LYS A 7 3.56 -11.65 5.22
N VAL A 8 3.96 -10.40 5.36
CA VAL A 8 5.34 -9.92 5.14
C VAL A 8 5.76 -9.08 6.33
N SER A 9 7.04 -9.08 6.66
CA SER A 9 7.63 -8.17 7.64
C SER A 9 8.33 -7.04 6.90
N ILE A 10 8.06 -5.81 7.29
CA ILE A 10 8.68 -4.60 6.73
C ILE A 10 9.16 -3.74 7.89
N THR A 11 10.29 -3.06 7.69
CA THR A 11 10.77 -2.04 8.62
C THR A 11 10.26 -0.68 8.14
N LEU A 12 9.69 0.10 9.04
CA LEU A 12 9.20 1.46 8.80
C LEU A 12 9.66 2.33 9.97
N ASP A 13 9.90 3.60 9.71
CA ASP A 13 10.19 4.58 10.77
C ASP A 13 8.97 4.74 11.70
N GLU A 14 9.21 5.00 12.98
CA GLU A 14 8.13 5.07 13.99
C GLU A 14 7.10 6.16 13.64
N ASP A 15 7.55 7.32 13.19
CA ASP A 15 6.67 8.45 12.83
C ASP A 15 5.77 8.11 11.62
N VAL A 16 6.26 7.27 10.70
CA VAL A 16 5.49 6.75 9.58
C VAL A 16 4.43 5.76 10.08
N ILE A 17 4.77 4.88 11.02
CA ILE A 17 3.84 3.93 11.61
C ILE A 17 2.69 4.68 12.32
N GLU A 18 3.01 5.69 13.14
CA GLU A 18 2.02 6.49 13.86
C GLU A 18 1.03 7.18 12.92
N LYS A 19 1.54 7.87 11.88
CA LYS A 19 0.67 8.54 10.89
C LYS A 19 -0.21 7.56 10.13
N ILE A 20 0.33 6.42 9.72
CA ILE A 20 -0.44 5.40 8.99
C ILE A 20 -1.54 4.80 9.89
N ARG A 21 -1.28 4.60 11.20
CA ARG A 21 -2.32 4.16 12.14
C ARG A 21 -3.46 5.18 12.21
N LEU A 22 -3.14 6.47 12.38
CA LEU A 22 -4.13 7.54 12.43
C LEU A 22 -5.01 7.55 11.17
N PHE A 23 -4.42 7.52 9.98
CA PHE A 23 -5.18 7.54 8.72
C PHE A 23 -6.00 6.26 8.49
N ALA A 24 -5.53 5.12 9.00
CA ALA A 24 -6.29 3.88 8.95
C ALA A 24 -7.54 3.97 9.82
N GLU A 25 -7.42 4.54 11.03
CA GLU A 25 -8.54 4.78 11.95
C GLU A 25 -9.55 5.79 11.37
N GLU A 26 -9.09 6.90 10.82
CA GLU A 26 -9.94 7.91 10.16
C GLU A 26 -10.79 7.35 9.01
N THR A 27 -10.32 6.26 8.38
CA THR A 27 -10.99 5.62 7.26
C THR A 27 -11.70 4.30 7.63
N ASP A 28 -11.79 3.98 8.92
CA ASP A 28 -12.36 2.75 9.47
C ASP A 28 -11.73 1.48 8.84
N ARG A 29 -10.40 1.45 8.77
CA ARG A 29 -9.62 0.36 8.18
C ARG A 29 -8.54 -0.13 9.13
N SER A 30 -8.20 -1.41 9.01
CA SER A 30 -6.99 -1.93 9.66
C SER A 30 -5.72 -1.35 9.03
N PHE A 31 -4.67 -1.21 9.82
CA PHE A 31 -3.34 -0.78 9.37
C PHE A 31 -2.86 -1.55 8.11
N SER A 32 -2.94 -2.87 8.14
CA SER A 32 -2.55 -3.73 7.00
C SER A 32 -3.41 -3.49 5.75
N GLN A 33 -4.71 -3.18 5.92
CA GLN A 33 -5.59 -2.89 4.79
C GLN A 33 -5.28 -1.53 4.17
N TYR A 34 -5.02 -0.53 5.01
CA TYR A 34 -4.66 0.82 4.57
C TYR A 34 -3.32 0.81 3.81
N ILE A 35 -2.29 0.16 4.35
CA ILE A 35 -1.01 -0.03 3.65
C ILE A 35 -1.20 -0.75 2.32
N ASN A 36 -1.95 -1.85 2.29
CA ASN A 36 -2.20 -2.60 1.06
C ASN A 36 -2.93 -1.76 0.00
N LEU A 37 -3.81 -0.82 0.40
CA LEU A 37 -4.46 0.12 -0.53
C LEU A 37 -3.44 1.10 -1.11
N LEU A 38 -2.59 1.70 -0.27
CA LEU A 38 -1.54 2.64 -0.71
C LEU A 38 -0.55 1.98 -1.67
N LEU A 39 -0.09 0.77 -1.35
CA LEU A 39 0.84 0.01 -2.21
C LEU A 39 0.21 -0.31 -3.56
N ARG A 40 -1.07 -0.70 -3.60
CA ARG A 40 -1.79 -0.93 -4.86
C ARG A 40 -1.87 0.33 -5.72
N LYS A 41 -2.23 1.46 -5.10
CA LYS A 41 -2.28 2.75 -5.80
C LYS A 41 -0.91 3.14 -6.35
N HIS A 42 0.16 2.92 -5.58
CA HIS A 42 1.53 3.19 -6.02
C HIS A 42 1.95 2.31 -7.20
N ILE A 43 1.66 1.01 -7.14
CA ILE A 43 1.97 0.05 -8.21
C ILE A 43 1.24 0.44 -9.50
N SER A 44 -0.08 0.65 -9.45
CA SER A 44 -0.86 1.01 -10.64
C SER A 44 -0.41 2.34 -11.25
N ALA A 45 -0.06 3.34 -10.41
CA ALA A 45 0.48 4.60 -10.90
C ALA A 45 1.89 4.48 -11.50
N ARG A 46 2.64 3.42 -11.16
CA ARG A 46 3.95 3.15 -11.76
C ARG A 46 3.79 2.40 -13.08
N GLU A 47 2.96 1.36 -13.10
CA GLU A 47 2.62 0.61 -14.33
C GLU A 47 2.07 1.55 -15.41
N ALA A 48 1.13 2.43 -15.08
CA ALA A 48 0.58 3.40 -16.05
C ALA A 48 1.63 4.38 -16.60
N ARG A 49 2.66 4.73 -15.82
CA ARG A 49 3.75 5.60 -16.28
C ARG A 49 4.75 4.85 -17.15
N ASP A 50 4.92 3.56 -16.90
CA ASP A 50 5.84 2.72 -17.66
C ASP A 50 5.20 2.35 -19.02
N GLU A 51 3.89 2.08 -19.06
CA GLU A 51 3.12 1.90 -20.30
C GLU A 51 3.19 3.14 -21.21
N ALA A 52 3.00 4.34 -20.64
CA ALA A 52 3.06 5.59 -21.39
C ALA A 52 4.45 5.91 -21.99
N LYS A 53 5.52 5.26 -21.52
CA LYS A 53 6.89 5.43 -22.03
C LYS A 53 7.27 4.38 -23.08
N SER A 54 6.54 3.27 -23.16
CA SER A 54 6.75 2.23 -24.17
C SER A 54 6.04 2.50 -25.48
N ASP A 55 5.09 3.45 -25.48
CA ASP A 55 4.36 3.91 -26.67
C ASP A 55 5.00 5.16 -27.34
N GLU A 56 6.11 5.68 -26.79
CA GLU A 56 7.02 6.66 -27.42
C GLU A 56 8.26 5.97 -28.03
#